data_AF-A0A350Y0S5-F1
#
_entry.id   AF-A0A350Y0S5-F1
#
_cell.length_a   1.000
_cell.length_b   1.000
_cell.length_c   1.000
_cell.angle_alpha   90.00
_cell.angle_beta   90.00
_cell.angle_gamma   90.00
#
_symmetry.space_group_name_H-M   'P 1'
#
loop_
_entity.id
_entity.type
_entity.pdbx_description
1 polymer ?
#
loop_
_entity_poly.entity_id
_entity_poly.type
_entity_poly.pdbx_seq_one_letter_code
_entity_poly.pdbx_strand_id
1 'polypeptide(L)'
;MFELDTEEDWGGISETNNRKVNFCIWILTVDGLQVPPFNQHSEGNNVLRDAGLNAQQWQEWLTQVVLTQDARLELSDSLEQKQEQLRQFRAYLNSQTSEQFPLINWSNVLPSDDKSMCWEIKQYYLAAELAYPSCRNCEPPGMWTGNLRVRHLLTQLWQDYQSLPVKRFQSFLDPNQQVLDSLLWDNLLKLGRRILATAEYYTILKSLHRYKTRLPILNIHLIDYPVSVECLVPPVSVLLSVTTQELHSCGYWKRVLKAVKGLTDFA
;
A
#
# COMPACT_ATOMS: atom_id res chain seq x y z
N MET A 1 27.05 18.76 -22.66
CA MET A 1 26.55 19.09 -21.32
C MET A 1 25.06 18.81 -21.36
N PHE A 2 24.62 17.69 -20.81
CA PHE A 2 23.19 17.35 -20.78
C PHE A 2 22.62 18.02 -19.52
N GLU A 3 21.82 19.06 -19.68
CA GLU A 3 20.88 19.50 -18.66
C GLU A 3 19.84 18.39 -18.53
N LEU A 4 20.02 17.53 -17.52
CA LEU A 4 18.95 16.66 -17.09
C LEU A 4 17.97 17.57 -16.36
N ASP A 5 16.78 17.76 -16.90
CA ASP A 5 15.64 18.31 -16.16
C ASP A 5 15.39 17.41 -14.95
N THR A 6 15.97 17.77 -13.79
CA THR A 6 15.98 16.94 -12.58
C THR A 6 14.69 17.04 -11.77
N GLU A 7 13.72 17.83 -12.21
CA GLU A 7 12.40 17.99 -11.60
C GLU A 7 11.29 17.38 -12.45
N GLU A 8 11.58 16.30 -13.18
CA GLU A 8 10.48 15.45 -13.66
C GLU A 8 9.85 14.80 -12.43
N ASP A 9 8.85 15.49 -11.86
CA ASP A 9 8.09 15.07 -10.71
C ASP A 9 7.61 13.63 -10.94
N TRP A 10 8.20 12.70 -10.18
CA TRP A 10 7.80 11.30 -10.17
C TRP A 10 6.47 11.13 -9.43
N GLY A 11 5.53 12.07 -9.62
CA GLY A 11 4.20 12.20 -9.01
C GLY A 11 3.24 11.02 -9.23
N GLY A 12 3.77 9.83 -9.49
CA GLY A 12 3.10 8.54 -9.49
C GLY A 12 3.64 7.55 -8.45
N ILE A 13 4.58 7.90 -7.56
CA ILE A 13 5.02 7.02 -6.45
C ILE A 13 5.03 7.82 -5.13
N SER A 14 4.38 7.28 -4.10
CA SER A 14 4.35 7.81 -2.74
C SER A 14 4.92 6.78 -1.78
N GLU A 15 5.99 7.11 -1.07
CA GLU A 15 6.56 6.26 -0.03
C GLU A 15 6.14 6.76 1.35
N THR A 16 5.52 5.89 2.16
CA THR A 16 5.02 6.28 3.49
C THR A 16 5.39 5.25 4.54
N ASN A 17 5.83 5.73 5.70
CA ASN A 17 5.92 4.91 6.90
C ASN A 17 4.65 5.11 7.74
N ASN A 18 3.58 4.41 7.35
CA ASN A 18 2.27 4.61 7.98
C ASN A 18 2.14 3.81 9.28
N ARG A 19 1.94 4.51 10.40
CA ARG A 19 1.81 3.90 11.73
C ARG A 19 0.65 2.91 11.83
N LYS A 20 -0.48 3.18 11.17
CA LYS A 20 -1.67 2.34 11.18
C LYS A 20 -1.41 1.00 10.48
N VAL A 21 -0.75 1.05 9.33
CA VAL A 21 -0.34 -0.15 8.59
C VAL A 21 0.68 -0.97 9.38
N ASN A 22 1.69 -0.30 9.96
CA ASN A 22 2.70 -0.97 10.78
C ASN A 22 2.11 -1.66 12.00
N PHE A 23 1.08 -1.10 12.63
CA PHE A 23 0.37 -1.77 13.71
C PHE A 23 -0.28 -3.08 13.26
N CYS A 24 -0.97 -3.09 12.11
CA CYS A 24 -1.56 -4.31 11.56
C CYS A 24 -0.51 -5.41 11.35
N ILE A 25 0.70 -5.05 10.88
CA ILE A 25 1.82 -5.98 10.72
C ILE A 25 2.38 -6.42 12.08
N TRP A 26 2.58 -5.49 13.02
CA TRP A 26 3.11 -5.78 14.35
C TRP A 26 2.22 -6.77 15.11
N ILE A 27 0.90 -6.67 14.96
CA ILE A 27 -0.06 -7.60 15.56
C ILE A 27 0.24 -9.06 15.19
N LEU A 28 0.67 -9.34 13.96
CA LEU A 28 1.07 -10.70 13.57
C LEU A 28 2.20 -11.22 14.45
N THR A 29 3.22 -10.40 14.69
CA THR A 29 4.39 -10.78 15.48
C THR A 29 4.08 -10.97 16.96
N VAL A 30 3.14 -10.21 17.51
CA VAL A 30 2.72 -10.31 18.92
C VAL A 30 1.87 -11.55 19.14
N ASP A 31 0.94 -11.83 18.23
CA ASP A 31 0.01 -12.94 18.35
C ASP A 31 0.57 -14.26 17.83
N GLY A 32 1.56 -14.21 16.93
CA GLY A 32 2.10 -15.38 16.23
C GLY A 32 1.22 -15.83 15.06
N LEU A 33 0.33 -14.97 14.56
CA LEU A 33 -0.56 -15.30 13.47
C LEU A 33 0.24 -15.38 12.16
N GLN A 34 0.43 -16.60 11.64
CA GLN A 34 1.13 -16.84 10.39
C GLN A 34 0.19 -16.58 9.20
N VAL A 35 0.42 -15.50 8.46
CA VAL A 35 -0.36 -15.14 7.26
C VAL A 35 0.58 -14.90 6.10
N PRO A 36 0.53 -15.66 4.99
CA PRO A 36 1.38 -15.36 3.83
C PRO A 36 1.15 -13.93 3.30
N PRO A 37 2.22 -13.20 2.90
CA PRO A 37 3.65 -13.56 2.95
C PRO A 37 4.36 -13.31 4.30
N PHE A 38 3.61 -12.86 5.32
CA PHE A 38 4.06 -12.60 6.70
C PHE A 38 4.04 -13.86 7.58
N ASN A 39 4.67 -14.93 7.14
CA ASN A 39 4.70 -16.21 7.86
C ASN A 39 6.09 -16.58 8.41
N GLN A 40 7.00 -15.60 8.51
CA GLN A 40 8.38 -15.80 8.96
C GLN A 40 8.66 -14.96 10.20
N HIS A 41 8.03 -15.34 11.31
CA HIS A 41 8.24 -14.77 12.64
C HIS A 41 8.01 -15.85 13.70
N SER A 42 8.52 -15.63 14.92
CA SER A 42 8.34 -16.54 16.05
C SER A 42 6.87 -16.70 16.43
N GLU A 43 6.53 -17.81 17.11
CA GLU A 43 5.23 -17.93 17.79
C GLU A 43 5.07 -16.77 18.79
N GLY A 44 3.87 -16.20 18.81
CA GLY A 44 3.48 -15.11 19.70
C GLY A 44 2.68 -15.63 20.88
N ASN A 45 1.80 -14.79 21.42
CA ASN A 45 1.01 -15.11 22.62
C ASN A 45 -0.37 -15.74 22.33
N ASN A 46 -0.79 -15.80 21.06
CA ASN A 46 -2.03 -16.41 20.57
C ASN A 46 -3.33 -15.78 21.11
N VAL A 47 -3.25 -14.64 21.81
CA VAL A 47 -4.40 -14.06 22.52
C VAL A 47 -5.51 -13.62 21.56
N LEU A 48 -5.17 -13.11 20.37
CA LEU A 48 -6.13 -12.73 19.34
C LEU A 48 -6.66 -13.96 18.60
N ARG A 49 -5.80 -14.93 18.29
CA ARG A 49 -6.22 -16.23 17.73
C ARG A 49 -7.26 -16.92 18.60
N ASP A 50 -7.01 -17.01 19.90
CA ASP A 50 -7.93 -17.60 20.89
C ASP A 50 -9.23 -16.78 21.02
N ALA A 51 -9.19 -15.49 20.72
CA ALA A 51 -10.37 -14.63 20.64
C ALA A 51 -11.13 -14.74 19.29
N GLY A 52 -10.61 -15.50 18.33
CA GLY A 52 -11.24 -15.77 17.04
C GLY A 52 -10.69 -14.98 15.86
N LEU A 53 -9.56 -14.27 16.00
CA LEU A 53 -8.85 -13.67 14.87
C LEU A 53 -8.25 -14.77 13.99
N ASN A 54 -8.57 -14.76 12.69
CA ASN A 54 -7.94 -15.65 11.73
C ASN A 54 -7.26 -14.88 10.59
N ALA A 55 -6.48 -15.60 9.77
CA ALA A 55 -5.69 -15.03 8.69
C ALA A 55 -6.53 -14.24 7.68
N GLN A 56 -7.69 -14.77 7.27
CA GLN A 56 -8.56 -14.12 6.29
C GLN A 56 -9.09 -12.78 6.84
N GLN A 57 -9.63 -12.78 8.06
CA GLN A 57 -10.17 -11.56 8.66
C GLN A 57 -9.08 -10.51 8.88
N TRP A 58 -7.87 -10.93 9.25
CA TRP A 58 -6.73 -10.02 9.34
C TRP A 58 -6.36 -9.42 7.98
N GLN A 59 -6.37 -10.20 6.90
CA GLN A 59 -6.08 -9.70 5.54
C GLN A 59 -7.13 -8.69 5.08
N GLU A 60 -8.41 -8.98 5.32
CA GLU A 60 -9.52 -8.07 5.02
C GLU A 60 -9.35 -6.75 5.81
N TRP A 61 -9.04 -6.84 7.10
CA TRP A 61 -8.79 -5.68 7.95
C TRP A 61 -7.57 -4.85 7.53
N LEU A 62 -6.44 -5.49 7.22
CA LEU A 62 -5.24 -4.81 6.71
C LEU A 62 -5.55 -4.07 5.40
N THR A 63 -6.26 -4.73 4.48
CA THR A 63 -6.65 -4.14 3.19
C THR A 63 -7.48 -2.88 3.41
N GLN A 64 -8.44 -2.92 4.34
CA GLN A 64 -9.23 -1.75 4.72
C GLN A 64 -8.35 -0.61 5.26
N VAL A 65 -7.47 -0.93 6.22
CA VAL A 65 -6.57 0.06 6.81
C VAL A 65 -5.74 0.73 5.73
N VAL A 66 -5.10 -0.05 4.85
CA VAL A 66 -4.28 0.46 3.74
C VAL A 66 -5.10 1.34 2.79
N LEU A 67 -6.27 0.90 2.35
CA LEU A 67 -7.11 1.66 1.42
C LEU A 67 -7.51 3.03 2.00
N THR A 68 -7.84 3.11 3.29
CA THR A 68 -8.19 4.41 3.91
C THR A 68 -7.02 5.40 4.02
N GLN A 69 -5.78 4.93 3.84
CA GLN A 69 -4.60 5.81 3.80
C GLN A 69 -4.32 6.39 2.42
N ASP A 70 -5.07 5.98 1.39
CA ASP A 70 -4.87 6.48 0.05
C ASP A 70 -5.31 7.94 -0.09
N ALA A 71 -4.35 8.84 -0.35
CA ALA A 71 -4.60 10.27 -0.51
C ALA A 71 -5.64 10.58 -1.60
N ARG A 72 -5.84 9.71 -2.60
CA ARG A 72 -6.84 9.95 -3.64
C ARG A 72 -8.28 9.82 -3.17
N LEU A 73 -8.51 9.15 -2.04
CA LEU A 73 -9.81 9.20 -1.38
C LEU A 73 -10.14 10.62 -0.86
N GLU A 74 -9.16 11.54 -0.77
CA GLU A 74 -9.39 12.98 -0.46
C GLU A 74 -9.99 13.75 -1.64
N LEU A 75 -9.62 13.38 -2.88
CA LEU A 75 -9.75 14.23 -4.07
C LEU A 75 -11.17 14.29 -4.66
N SER A 76 -12.21 14.15 -3.85
CA SER A 76 -13.52 14.62 -4.28
C SER A 76 -14.11 15.56 -3.25
N ASP A 77 -14.40 16.76 -3.71
CA ASP A 77 -14.94 17.81 -2.85
C ASP A 77 -16.45 17.64 -2.58
N SER A 78 -17.11 16.61 -3.11
CA SER A 78 -18.50 16.30 -2.79
C SER A 78 -18.80 14.80 -2.75
N LEU A 79 -19.19 14.33 -1.56
CA LEU A 79 -19.76 12.99 -1.33
C LEU A 79 -20.95 12.72 -2.26
N GLU A 80 -21.76 13.74 -2.57
CA GLU A 80 -22.92 13.60 -3.47
C GLU A 80 -22.48 13.32 -4.91
N GLN A 81 -21.44 13.99 -5.41
CA GLN A 81 -20.93 13.73 -6.76
C GLN A 81 -20.36 12.31 -6.87
N LYS A 82 -19.70 11.81 -5.82
CA LYS A 82 -19.23 10.43 -5.76
C LYS A 82 -20.38 9.42 -5.69
N GLN A 83 -21.38 9.68 -4.84
CA GLN A 83 -22.57 8.83 -4.73
C GLN A 83 -23.36 8.79 -6.05
N GLU A 84 -23.42 9.91 -6.77
CA GLU A 84 -24.08 9.97 -8.09
C GLU A 84 -23.27 9.25 -9.17
N GLN A 85 -21.93 9.39 -9.20
CA GLN A 85 -21.08 8.59 -10.09
C GLN A 85 -21.25 7.08 -9.84
N LEU A 86 -21.34 6.67 -8.58
CA LEU A 86 -21.63 5.30 -8.17
C LEU A 86 -23.02 4.83 -8.57
N ARG A 87 -24.03 5.69 -8.46
CA ARG A 87 -25.42 5.39 -8.83
C ARG A 87 -25.56 5.20 -10.34
N GLN A 88 -25.00 6.11 -11.13
CA GLN A 88 -24.95 6.03 -12.59
C GLN A 88 -24.21 4.77 -13.04
N PHE A 89 -23.13 4.42 -12.34
CA PHE A 89 -22.37 3.23 -12.64
C PHE A 89 -23.11 1.92 -12.33
N ARG A 90 -23.77 1.83 -11.17
CA ARG A 90 -24.63 0.68 -10.84
C ARG A 90 -25.78 0.55 -11.83
N ALA A 91 -26.40 1.66 -12.25
CA ALA A 91 -27.45 1.64 -13.26
C ALA A 91 -26.91 1.12 -14.62
N TYR A 92 -25.70 1.53 -14.99
CA TYR A 92 -25.01 0.98 -16.16
C TYR A 92 -24.80 -0.53 -16.04
N LEU A 93 -24.20 -1.02 -14.96
CA LEU A 93 -23.99 -2.46 -14.75
C LEU A 93 -25.29 -3.26 -14.76
N ASN A 94 -26.33 -2.77 -14.07
CA ASN A 94 -27.65 -3.40 -14.02
C ASN A 94 -28.34 -3.41 -15.40
N SER A 95 -28.09 -2.40 -16.24
CA SER A 95 -28.58 -2.38 -17.63
C SER A 95 -27.83 -3.35 -18.55
N GLN A 96 -26.65 -3.82 -18.15
CA GLN A 96 -25.89 -4.87 -18.85
C GLN A 96 -26.19 -6.28 -18.31
N THR A 97 -26.90 -6.43 -17.19
CA THR A 97 -27.12 -7.73 -16.50
C THR A 97 -28.57 -8.21 -16.56
N SER A 98 -29.11 -8.40 -17.76
CA SER A 98 -30.38 -9.13 -17.95
C SER A 98 -30.20 -10.65 -18.08
N GLU A 99 -28.98 -11.20 -18.06
CA GLU A 99 -28.78 -12.65 -18.04
C GLU A 99 -27.75 -13.06 -16.99
N GLN A 100 -28.06 -14.15 -16.30
CA GLN A 100 -27.49 -14.64 -15.03
C GLN A 100 -25.97 -14.77 -15.07
N PHE A 101 -25.27 -14.18 -14.10
CA PHE A 101 -23.83 -14.38 -13.92
C PHE A 101 -23.54 -15.53 -12.93
N PRO A 102 -22.79 -16.57 -13.33
CA PRO A 102 -22.03 -17.39 -12.40
C PRO A 102 -20.78 -16.62 -11.93
N LEU A 103 -20.21 -17.02 -10.79
CA LEU A 103 -18.96 -16.51 -10.21
C LEU A 103 -17.91 -16.23 -11.30
N ILE A 104 -17.59 -14.95 -11.50
CA ILE A 104 -16.74 -14.48 -12.60
C ILE A 104 -15.30 -14.96 -12.41
N ASN A 105 -14.78 -15.68 -13.39
CA ASN A 105 -13.35 -15.86 -13.58
C ASN A 105 -12.82 -14.67 -14.40
N TRP A 106 -12.25 -13.69 -13.71
CA TRP A 106 -11.82 -12.39 -14.24
C TRP A 106 -10.72 -12.46 -15.31
N SER A 107 -10.05 -13.62 -15.45
CA SER A 107 -8.97 -13.81 -16.42
C SER A 107 -9.41 -13.83 -17.89
N ASN A 108 -10.71 -13.97 -18.19
CA ASN A 108 -11.21 -14.14 -19.57
C ASN A 108 -11.98 -12.94 -20.13
N VAL A 109 -12.09 -11.82 -19.41
CA VAL A 109 -12.97 -10.70 -19.78
C VAL A 109 -12.20 -9.47 -20.31
N LEU A 110 -10.88 -9.44 -20.25
CA LEU A 110 -10.11 -8.20 -20.41
C LEU A 110 -9.77 -7.87 -21.88
N PRO A 111 -10.19 -6.70 -22.41
CA PRO A 111 -9.65 -6.11 -23.63
C PRO A 111 -8.32 -5.40 -23.35
N SER A 112 -7.37 -5.51 -24.27
CA SER A 112 -5.97 -5.08 -24.11
C SER A 112 -5.70 -3.56 -24.15
N ASP A 113 -6.72 -2.70 -24.01
CA ASP A 113 -6.55 -1.25 -24.21
C ASP A 113 -6.43 -0.47 -22.88
N ASP A 114 -5.47 0.46 -22.85
CA ASP A 114 -5.05 1.31 -21.71
C ASP A 114 -6.18 2.06 -20.96
N LYS A 115 -7.39 2.13 -21.51
CA LYS A 115 -8.57 2.75 -20.87
C LYS A 115 -9.30 1.82 -19.89
N SER A 116 -9.17 0.50 -20.01
CA SER A 116 -9.85 -0.46 -19.12
C SER A 116 -9.29 -0.39 -17.69
N MET A 117 -7.96 -0.35 -17.57
CA MET A 117 -7.27 -0.39 -16.28
C MET A 117 -7.62 0.80 -15.36
N CYS A 118 -7.69 2.01 -15.92
CA CYS A 118 -8.12 3.21 -15.19
C CYS A 118 -9.57 3.12 -14.70
N TRP A 119 -10.45 2.48 -15.47
CA TRP A 119 -11.83 2.28 -15.10
C TRP A 119 -11.97 1.23 -14.00
N GLU A 120 -11.25 0.12 -14.05
CA GLU A 120 -11.29 -0.95 -13.04
C GLU A 120 -10.74 -0.49 -11.69
N ILE A 121 -9.61 0.20 -11.70
CA ILE A 121 -9.04 0.81 -10.50
C ILE A 121 -10.05 1.80 -9.91
N LYS A 122 -10.71 2.61 -10.74
CA LYS A 122 -11.78 3.52 -10.29
C LYS A 122 -12.94 2.75 -9.65
N GLN A 123 -13.37 1.63 -10.23
CA GLN A 123 -14.44 0.82 -9.64
C GLN A 123 -14.06 0.21 -8.29
N TYR A 124 -12.81 -0.24 -8.16
CA TYR A 124 -12.31 -0.76 -6.90
C TYR A 124 -12.32 0.33 -5.81
N TYR A 125 -11.85 1.54 -6.14
CA TYR A 125 -11.91 2.68 -5.20
C TYR A 125 -13.33 3.05 -4.82
N LEU A 126 -14.24 3.09 -5.77
CA LEU A 126 -15.64 3.40 -5.51
C LEU A 126 -16.31 2.32 -4.64
N ALA A 127 -16.01 1.04 -4.87
CA ALA A 127 -16.49 -0.06 -4.04
C ALA A 127 -15.90 0.00 -2.62
N ALA A 128 -14.60 0.27 -2.49
CA ALA A 128 -13.94 0.46 -1.21
C ALA A 128 -14.52 1.65 -0.44
N GLU A 129 -14.77 2.77 -1.12
CA GLU A 129 -15.35 3.95 -0.50
C GLU A 129 -16.80 3.73 -0.02
N LEU A 130 -17.58 2.94 -0.75
CA LEU A 130 -18.92 2.51 -0.31
C LEU A 130 -18.89 1.53 0.85
N ALA A 131 -17.94 0.60 0.85
CA ALA A 131 -17.79 -0.38 1.91
C ALA A 131 -17.24 0.25 3.19
N TYR A 132 -16.43 1.31 3.07
CA TYR A 132 -15.67 1.91 4.16
C TYR A 132 -15.88 3.45 4.20
N PRO A 133 -17.09 3.92 4.53
CA PRO A 133 -17.39 5.35 4.55
C PRO A 133 -16.44 6.11 5.49
N SER A 134 -15.66 7.03 4.90
CA SER A 134 -14.95 8.19 5.50
C SER A 134 -14.29 8.00 6.89
N CYS A 135 -13.80 6.80 7.20
CA CYS A 135 -13.13 6.50 8.46
C CYS A 135 -11.62 6.85 8.43
N ARG A 136 -11.21 7.94 7.79
CA ARG A 136 -9.79 8.36 7.69
C ARG A 136 -9.11 8.55 9.04
N ASN A 137 -9.88 9.05 10.00
CA ASN A 137 -9.44 9.25 11.37
C ASN A 137 -9.72 8.05 12.27
N CYS A 138 -10.33 6.99 11.74
CA CYS A 138 -10.55 5.78 12.51
C CYS A 138 -9.19 5.12 12.75
N GLU A 139 -8.95 4.81 14.00
CA GLU A 139 -7.81 4.01 14.41
C GLU A 139 -8.02 2.57 13.88
N PRO A 140 -6.95 1.81 13.63
CA PRO A 140 -7.08 0.45 13.11
C PRO A 140 -8.08 -0.42 13.89
N PRO A 141 -8.13 -0.41 15.24
CA PRO A 141 -9.16 -1.16 15.99
C PRO A 141 -10.59 -0.71 15.70
N GLY A 142 -10.81 0.57 15.39
CA GLY A 142 -12.12 1.10 15.01
C GLY A 142 -12.62 0.59 13.65
N MET A 143 -11.70 0.15 12.79
CA MET A 143 -11.99 -0.40 11.47
C MET A 143 -12.27 -1.91 11.50
N TRP A 144 -12.07 -2.59 12.63
CA TRP A 144 -12.36 -4.01 12.76
C TRP A 144 -13.87 -4.27 12.84
N THR A 145 -14.40 -5.04 11.88
CA THR A 145 -15.83 -5.38 11.78
C THR A 145 -16.17 -6.79 12.30
N GLY A 146 -15.16 -7.59 12.67
CA GLY A 146 -15.33 -8.96 13.14
C GLY A 146 -15.73 -9.06 14.62
N ASN A 147 -15.23 -10.11 15.29
CA ASN A 147 -15.55 -10.40 16.70
C ASN A 147 -15.26 -9.20 17.63
N LEU A 148 -16.23 -8.81 18.46
CA LEU A 148 -16.11 -7.69 19.41
C LEU A 148 -14.98 -7.90 20.44
N ARG A 149 -14.72 -9.15 20.84
CA ARG A 149 -13.59 -9.48 21.73
C ARG A 149 -12.25 -9.19 21.06
N VAL A 150 -12.10 -9.55 19.79
CA VAL A 150 -10.90 -9.21 19.01
C VAL A 150 -10.75 -7.68 18.92
N ARG A 151 -11.84 -6.96 18.65
CA ARG A 151 -11.83 -5.48 18.63
C ARG A 151 -11.31 -4.90 19.94
N HIS A 152 -11.82 -5.38 21.08
CA HIS A 152 -11.42 -4.90 22.39
C HIS A 152 -9.92 -5.12 22.65
N LEU A 153 -9.40 -6.29 22.31
CA LEU A 153 -7.98 -6.62 22.44
C LEU A 153 -7.12 -5.77 21.50
N LEU A 154 -7.55 -5.57 20.25
CA LEU A 154 -6.87 -4.67 19.31
C LEU A 154 -6.81 -3.23 19.84
N THR A 155 -7.87 -2.75 20.49
CA THR A 155 -7.87 -1.41 21.12
C THR A 155 -6.82 -1.30 22.22
N GLN A 156 -6.70 -2.31 23.09
CA GLN A 156 -5.66 -2.32 24.12
C GLN A 156 -4.26 -2.33 23.51
N LEU A 157 -4.02 -3.25 22.56
CA LEU A 157 -2.75 -3.38 21.86
C LEU A 157 -2.38 -2.12 21.07
N TRP A 158 -3.35 -1.38 20.56
CA TRP A 158 -3.10 -0.10 19.88
C TRP A 158 -2.57 0.96 20.84
N GLN A 159 -3.08 1.03 22.08
CA GLN A 159 -2.55 1.94 23.10
C GLN A 159 -1.11 1.57 23.48
N ASP A 160 -0.83 0.27 23.63
CA ASP A 160 0.53 -0.22 23.90
C ASP A 160 1.47 0.12 22.73
N TYR A 161 1.02 -0.14 21.50
CA TYR A 161 1.77 0.19 20.28
C TYR A 161 2.02 1.70 20.12
N GLN A 162 1.08 2.53 20.58
CA GLN A 162 1.23 3.99 20.57
C GLN A 162 2.39 4.48 21.44
N SER A 163 2.72 3.73 22.49
CA SER A 163 3.85 4.02 23.39
C SER A 163 5.20 3.54 22.85
N LEU A 164 5.21 2.63 21.87
CA LEU A 164 6.45 2.11 21.33
C LEU A 164 7.18 3.21 20.53
N PRO A 165 8.45 3.49 20.84
CA PRO A 165 9.26 4.33 19.98
C PRO A 165 9.34 3.70 18.61
N VAL A 166 9.14 4.49 17.55
CA VAL A 166 9.26 4.06 16.16
C VAL A 166 10.74 3.89 15.83
N LYS A 167 11.39 2.93 16.49
CA LYS A 167 12.85 2.80 16.58
C LYS A 167 13.51 2.58 15.23
N ARG A 168 12.86 1.86 14.30
CA ARG A 168 13.46 1.52 12.99
C ARG A 168 13.42 2.64 11.96
N PHE A 169 12.54 3.63 12.11
CA PHE A 169 12.38 4.70 11.12
C PHE A 169 12.57 6.11 11.67
N GLN A 170 12.60 6.32 13.00
CA GLN A 170 12.93 7.63 13.56
C GLN A 170 14.35 8.08 13.20
N SER A 171 15.31 7.16 13.06
CA SER A 171 16.65 7.50 12.57
C SER A 171 16.66 8.02 11.12
N PHE A 172 15.61 7.74 10.33
CA PHE A 172 15.46 8.25 8.96
C PHE A 172 14.68 9.56 8.87
N LEU A 173 13.82 9.81 9.86
CA LEU A 173 12.91 10.96 9.90
C LEU A 173 13.38 12.05 10.87
N ASP A 174 14.56 11.89 11.50
CA ASP A 174 15.15 12.95 12.32
C ASP A 174 15.45 14.16 11.43
N PRO A 175 14.77 15.31 11.60
CA PRO A 175 14.92 16.47 10.74
C PRO A 175 16.35 17.04 10.76
N ASN A 176 17.09 16.87 11.86
CA ASN A 176 18.46 17.35 11.98
C ASN A 176 19.44 16.42 11.25
N GLN A 177 19.12 15.12 11.20
CA GLN A 177 19.80 14.18 10.32
C GLN A 177 19.43 14.49 8.87
N GLN A 178 18.14 14.74 8.54
CA GLN A 178 17.65 15.09 7.20
C GLN A 178 18.23 16.37 6.60
N VAL A 179 18.69 17.35 7.38
CA VAL A 179 19.34 18.55 6.82
C VAL A 179 20.79 18.27 6.42
N LEU A 180 21.52 17.51 7.26
CA LEU A 180 22.87 17.04 6.94
C LEU A 180 22.84 16.03 5.82
N ASP A 181 21.88 15.12 5.89
CA ASP A 181 21.56 14.15 4.88
C ASP A 181 21.05 14.86 3.62
N SER A 182 20.14 15.85 3.61
CA SER A 182 19.69 16.46 2.33
C SER A 182 20.78 17.28 1.64
N LEU A 183 21.68 17.94 2.38
CA LEU A 183 22.84 18.65 1.80
C LEU A 183 23.94 17.69 1.34
N LEU A 184 24.20 16.60 2.09
CA LEU A 184 25.10 15.53 1.65
C LEU A 184 24.46 14.67 0.56
N TRP A 185 23.14 14.49 0.54
CA TRP A 185 22.33 13.70 -0.39
C TRP A 185 22.08 14.45 -1.67
N ASP A 186 21.86 15.76 -1.68
CA ASP A 186 21.80 16.50 -2.95
C ASP A 186 23.15 16.42 -3.65
N ASN A 187 24.25 16.44 -2.88
CA ASN A 187 25.59 16.26 -3.41
C ASN A 187 25.91 14.78 -3.71
N LEU A 188 25.46 13.80 -2.94
CA LEU A 188 25.65 12.36 -3.14
C LEU A 188 24.65 11.74 -4.13
N LEU A 189 23.49 12.35 -4.37
CA LEU A 189 22.57 12.05 -5.48
C LEU A 189 23.07 12.76 -6.72
N LYS A 190 23.65 13.97 -6.67
CA LYS A 190 24.33 14.53 -7.85
C LYS A 190 25.60 13.75 -8.20
N LEU A 191 26.37 13.28 -7.22
CA LEU A 191 27.57 12.47 -7.42
C LEU A 191 27.24 10.99 -7.66
N GLY A 192 26.21 10.45 -7.02
CA GLY A 192 25.72 9.07 -7.16
C GLY A 192 24.77 8.85 -8.33
N ARG A 193 24.00 9.85 -8.79
CA ARG A 193 23.40 9.81 -10.15
C ARG A 193 24.49 9.89 -11.23
N ARG A 194 25.66 10.45 -10.92
CA ARG A 194 26.83 10.49 -11.82
C ARG A 194 27.72 9.23 -11.77
N ILE A 195 27.79 8.53 -10.64
CA ILE A 195 28.70 7.38 -10.42
C ILE A 195 27.96 6.04 -10.25
N LEU A 196 26.74 6.06 -9.70
CA LEU A 196 25.92 4.90 -9.30
C LEU A 196 24.64 4.72 -10.14
N ALA A 197 24.42 5.56 -11.16
CA ALA A 197 23.55 5.21 -12.29
C ALA A 197 24.23 4.12 -13.14
N THR A 198 24.38 2.94 -12.55
CA THR A 198 24.49 1.70 -13.32
C THR A 198 23.32 1.68 -14.30
N ALA A 199 23.56 1.27 -15.54
CA ALA A 199 22.51 1.13 -16.56
C ALA A 199 21.27 0.39 -16.04
N GLU A 200 21.46 -0.46 -15.02
CA GLU A 200 20.42 -1.17 -14.29
C GLU A 200 19.42 -0.24 -13.56
N TYR A 201 19.86 0.75 -12.78
CA TYR A 201 18.95 1.67 -12.08
C TYR A 201 18.07 2.45 -13.05
N TYR A 202 18.68 3.00 -14.11
CA TYR A 202 17.94 3.69 -15.18
C TYR A 202 16.96 2.75 -15.88
N THR A 203 17.34 1.49 -16.11
CA THR A 203 16.45 0.49 -16.70
C THR A 203 15.24 0.20 -15.80
N ILE A 204 15.43 0.16 -14.48
CA ILE A 204 14.35 -0.04 -13.51
C ILE A 204 13.41 1.17 -13.50
N LEU A 205 13.94 2.39 -13.40
CA LEU A 205 13.12 3.60 -13.45
C LEU A 205 12.35 3.73 -14.76
N LYS A 206 13.00 3.44 -15.90
CA LYS A 206 12.35 3.41 -17.21
C LYS A 206 11.26 2.35 -17.29
N SER A 207 11.44 1.22 -16.61
CA SER A 207 10.42 0.17 -16.50
C SER A 207 9.24 0.64 -15.65
N LEU A 208 9.51 1.24 -14.48
CA LEU A 208 8.48 1.84 -13.61
C LEU A 208 7.69 2.94 -14.32
N HIS A 209 8.36 3.74 -15.16
CA HIS A 209 7.72 4.79 -15.94
C HIS A 209 6.62 4.27 -16.87
N ARG A 210 6.75 3.04 -17.40
CA ARG A 210 5.67 2.42 -18.21
C ARG A 210 4.39 2.18 -17.42
N TYR A 211 4.50 2.07 -16.10
CA TYR A 211 3.36 1.93 -15.21
C TYR A 211 2.84 3.29 -14.74
N LYS A 212 3.60 4.38 -14.85
CA LYS A 212 3.17 5.74 -14.47
C LYS A 212 1.95 6.21 -15.28
N THR A 213 1.87 5.86 -16.56
CA THR A 213 0.74 6.21 -17.42
C THR A 213 -0.50 5.38 -17.15
N ARG A 214 -0.35 4.29 -16.40
CA ARG A 214 -1.33 3.23 -16.22
C ARG A 214 -1.90 3.27 -14.80
N LEU A 215 -1.02 3.19 -13.80
CA LEU A 215 -1.41 3.20 -12.41
C LEU A 215 -1.57 4.65 -11.95
N PRO A 216 -2.67 4.98 -11.26
CA PRO A 216 -2.63 6.14 -10.38
C PRO A 216 -1.55 5.92 -9.30
N ILE A 217 -1.14 7.01 -8.63
CA ILE A 217 -0.06 7.06 -7.64
C ILE A 217 0.10 5.73 -6.88
N LEU A 218 1.22 5.04 -7.11
CA LEU A 218 1.63 3.82 -6.42
C LEU A 218 1.98 4.18 -4.97
N ASN A 219 1.25 3.62 -4.02
CA ASN A 219 1.52 3.81 -2.60
C ASN A 219 2.42 2.69 -2.07
N ILE A 220 3.65 3.02 -1.71
CA ILE A 220 4.57 2.10 -1.07
C ILE A 220 4.52 2.36 0.43
N HIS A 221 4.06 1.38 1.19
CA HIS A 221 4.09 1.41 2.64
C HIS A 221 5.32 0.65 3.15
N LEU A 222 6.23 1.38 3.77
CA LEU A 222 7.39 0.80 4.44
C LEU A 222 6.93 0.22 5.77
N ILE A 223 7.18 -1.08 5.95
CA ILE A 223 6.71 -1.82 7.13
C ILE A 223 7.88 -2.39 7.95
N ASP A 224 7.73 -2.36 9.26
CA ASP A 224 8.63 -2.99 10.22
C ASP A 224 8.29 -4.48 10.35
N TYR A 225 8.98 -5.30 9.54
CA TYR A 225 8.87 -6.76 9.59
C TYR A 225 10.28 -7.38 9.59
N PRO A 226 10.54 -8.46 10.36
CA PRO A 226 11.90 -8.99 10.55
C PRO A 226 12.51 -9.61 9.30
N VAL A 227 11.68 -10.00 8.32
CA VAL A 227 12.13 -10.62 7.07
C VAL A 227 11.72 -9.75 5.88
N SER A 228 12.49 -9.84 4.79
CA SER A 228 12.16 -9.22 3.51
C SER A 228 10.82 -9.77 2.96
N VAL A 229 9.85 -8.88 2.77
CA VAL A 229 8.50 -9.19 2.33
C VAL A 229 8.08 -8.15 1.28
N GLU A 230 7.49 -8.64 0.20
CA GLU A 230 6.71 -7.84 -0.73
C GLU A 230 5.26 -8.33 -0.69
N CYS A 231 4.34 -7.47 -0.31
CA CYS A 231 2.92 -7.79 -0.31
C CYS A 231 2.17 -6.76 -1.15
N LEU A 232 1.39 -7.25 -2.11
CA LEU A 232 0.49 -6.42 -2.89
C LEU A 232 -0.82 -6.26 -2.15
N VAL A 233 -1.25 -5.01 -2.01
CA VAL A 233 -2.57 -4.65 -1.51
C VAL A 233 -3.26 -3.91 -2.65
N PRO A 234 -4.08 -4.60 -3.45
CA PRO A 234 -4.79 -3.99 -4.55
C PRO A 234 -5.60 -2.76 -4.10
N PRO A 235 -5.75 -1.75 -4.97
CA PRO A 235 -5.37 -1.79 -6.39
C PRO A 235 -3.99 -1.20 -6.70
N VAL A 236 -3.41 -0.35 -5.82
CA VAL A 236 -2.09 0.30 -6.08
C VAL A 236 -1.21 0.46 -4.84
N SER A 237 -1.43 -0.32 -3.80
CA SER A 237 -0.58 -0.30 -2.61
C SER A 237 0.37 -1.48 -2.59
N VAL A 238 1.60 -1.24 -2.15
CA VAL A 238 2.61 -2.28 -1.92
C VAL A 238 3.13 -2.11 -0.50
N LEU A 239 3.15 -3.20 0.26
CA LEU A 239 3.85 -3.25 1.54
C LEU A 239 5.24 -3.83 1.29
N LEU A 240 6.26 -3.08 1.68
CA LEU A 240 7.65 -3.51 1.58
C LEU A 240 8.29 -3.44 2.96
N SER A 241 8.80 -4.57 3.45
CA SER A 241 9.76 -4.50 4.54
C SER A 241 11.12 -4.14 3.97
N VAL A 242 11.78 -3.16 4.59
CA VAL A 242 13.06 -2.66 4.12
C VAL A 242 13.97 -2.49 5.33
N THR A 243 15.19 -3.00 5.23
CA THR A 243 16.23 -2.70 6.21
C THR A 243 16.82 -1.32 5.95
N THR A 244 17.44 -0.73 6.97
CA THR A 244 18.04 0.60 6.85
C THR A 244 19.08 0.70 5.72
N GLN A 245 19.77 -0.40 5.43
CA GLN A 245 20.81 -0.48 4.40
C GLN A 245 20.27 -0.71 2.99
N GLU A 246 19.04 -1.21 2.86
CA GLU A 246 18.43 -1.52 1.56
C GLU A 246 17.70 -0.34 0.93
N LEU A 247 17.24 0.62 1.75
CA LEU A 247 16.70 1.89 1.26
C LEU A 247 17.77 2.50 0.35
N HIS A 248 17.38 2.85 -0.88
CA HIS A 248 18.27 3.38 -1.93
C HIS A 248 19.17 2.37 -2.66
N SER A 249 19.11 1.08 -2.34
CA SER A 249 19.80 0.05 -3.13
C SER A 249 19.06 -0.25 -4.45
N CYS A 250 19.79 -0.74 -5.46
CA CYS A 250 19.17 -1.31 -6.67
C CYS A 250 18.24 -2.49 -6.31
N GLY A 251 18.54 -3.21 -5.23
CA GLY A 251 17.71 -4.29 -4.69
C GLY A 251 16.31 -3.81 -4.28
N TYR A 252 16.20 -2.67 -3.61
CA TYR A 252 14.91 -2.07 -3.24
C TYR A 252 14.04 -1.81 -4.48
N TRP A 253 14.57 -1.10 -5.47
CA TRP A 253 13.81 -0.78 -6.68
C TRP A 253 13.47 -1.99 -7.54
N LYS A 254 14.30 -3.03 -7.54
CA LYS A 254 13.95 -4.33 -8.16
C LYS A 254 12.73 -4.97 -7.47
N ARG A 255 12.65 -4.89 -6.14
CA ARG A 255 11.51 -5.39 -5.35
C ARG A 255 10.25 -4.56 -5.63
N VAL A 256 10.35 -3.24 -5.68
CA VAL A 256 9.26 -2.35 -6.10
C VAL A 256 8.78 -2.74 -7.50
N LEU A 257 9.68 -2.86 -8.47
CA LEU A 257 9.31 -3.23 -9.85
C LEU A 257 8.67 -4.62 -9.93
N LYS A 258 9.19 -5.60 -9.17
CA LYS A 258 8.60 -6.94 -9.06
C LYS A 258 7.17 -6.87 -8.52
N ALA A 259 6.95 -6.09 -7.46
CA ALA A 259 5.62 -5.90 -6.90
C ALA A 259 4.67 -5.22 -7.91
N VAL A 260 5.10 -4.11 -8.52
CA VAL A 260 4.30 -3.38 -9.52
C VAL A 260 3.91 -4.25 -10.71
N LYS A 261 4.80 -5.14 -11.17
CA LYS A 261 4.46 -6.12 -12.22
C LYS A 261 3.30 -7.02 -11.80
N GLY A 262 3.30 -7.48 -10.55
CA GLY A 262 2.18 -8.25 -10.03
C GLY A 262 0.87 -7.46 -10.01
N LEU A 263 0.88 -6.14 -9.78
CA LEU A 263 -0.33 -5.32 -9.86
C LEU A 263 -0.94 -5.30 -11.27
N THR A 264 -0.11 -5.30 -12.31
CA THR A 264 -0.60 -5.36 -13.70
C THR A 264 -1.05 -6.74 -14.14
N ASP A 265 -0.72 -7.80 -13.40
CA ASP A 265 -1.26 -9.13 -13.67
C ASP A 265 -2.67 -9.30 -13.07
N PHE A 266 -3.06 -8.40 -12.15
CA PHE A 266 -4.39 -8.37 -11.54
C PHE A 266 -5.40 -7.46 -12.26
N ALA A 267 -4.93 -6.62 -13.18
CA ALA A 267 -5.72 -5.63 -13.93
C ALA A 267 -5.69 -5.95 -15.43
#